data_AF-A0A645HFV1-F1
#
_entry.id   AF-A0A645HFV1-F1
#
_cell.length_a   1.000
_cell.length_b   1.000
_cell.length_c   1.000
_cell.angle_alpha   90.00
_cell.angle_beta   90.00
_cell.angle_gamma   90.00
#
_symmetry.space_group_name_H-M   'P 1'
#
loop_
_entity.id
_entity.type
_entity.pdbx_description
1 polymer ?
#
loop_
_entity_poly.entity_id
_entity_poly.type
_entity_poly.pdbx_seq_one_letter_code
_entity_poly.pdbx_strand_id
1 'polypeptide(L)'
;MASEVKKLVETDMSGNPVTDIGNMDEAAMQQTLDLAKKYIKLDDSAAAAKLQTLTLDDIRDTSYWEAAKSGDLGTPEKKDIKIQMKWLPQSQFMGYYVAAAKGYYDEVGLNVEIVSGGGDIGETTAVQNGTVDFGVTWVSNLISADSADMGLLEVAQIFQRSGLVLVYKK
;
A
#
# COMPACT_ATOMS: atom_id res chain seq x y z
N MET A 1 -1.79 -28.77 3.55
CA MET A 1 -1.16 -27.48 3.92
C MET A 1 -0.98 -26.59 2.70
N ALA A 2 -0.22 -26.98 1.68
CA ALA A 2 -0.04 -26.18 0.46
C ALA A 2 -1.36 -25.84 -0.27
N SER A 3 -2.32 -26.76 -0.32
CA SER A 3 -3.66 -26.51 -0.89
C SER A 3 -4.49 -25.50 -0.10
N GLU A 4 -4.35 -25.48 1.23
CA GLU A 4 -5.05 -24.52 2.11
C GLU A 4 -4.37 -23.16 2.07
N VAL A 5 -3.03 -23.12 2.01
CA VAL A 5 -2.27 -21.89 1.79
C VAL A 5 -2.59 -21.29 0.42
N LYS A 6 -2.77 -22.12 -0.61
CA LYS A 6 -3.18 -21.69 -1.95
C LYS A 6 -4.54 -20.97 -1.93
N LYS A 7 -5.52 -21.47 -1.17
CA LYS A 7 -6.81 -20.77 -0.99
C LYS A 7 -6.64 -19.38 -0.36
N LEU A 8 -5.73 -19.22 0.60
CA LEU A 8 -5.47 -17.93 1.25
C LEU A 8 -4.88 -16.86 0.30
N VAL A 9 -4.30 -17.27 -0.83
CA VAL A 9 -3.71 -16.34 -1.81
C VAL A 9 -4.54 -16.21 -3.10
N GLU A 10 -5.43 -17.16 -3.38
CA GLU A 10 -6.28 -17.16 -4.58
C GLU A 10 -7.74 -16.85 -4.31
N THR A 11 -8.18 -16.73 -3.05
CA THR A 11 -9.58 -16.42 -2.72
C THR A 11 -9.71 -15.25 -1.75
N ASP A 12 -10.75 -14.44 -1.94
CA ASP A 12 -11.10 -13.31 -1.10
C ASP A 12 -11.72 -13.77 0.25
N MET A 13 -12.03 -12.82 1.13
CA MET A 13 -12.65 -13.09 2.43
C MET A 13 -14.09 -13.65 2.33
N SER A 14 -14.69 -13.64 1.13
CA SER A 14 -16.01 -14.21 0.82
C SER A 14 -15.92 -15.57 0.12
N GLY A 15 -14.71 -16.05 -0.19
CA GLY A 15 -14.45 -17.30 -0.89
C GLY A 15 -14.46 -17.21 -2.42
N ASN A 16 -14.52 -16.00 -3.00
CA ASN A 16 -14.45 -15.82 -4.45
C ASN A 16 -12.99 -15.82 -4.94
N PRO A 17 -12.69 -16.31 -6.16
CA PRO A 17 -11.36 -16.20 -6.74
C PRO A 17 -10.88 -14.75 -6.86
N VAL A 18 -9.63 -14.47 -6.47
CA VAL A 18 -8.97 -13.19 -6.70
C VAL A 18 -8.21 -13.27 -8.01
N THR A 19 -8.71 -12.58 -9.04
CA THR A 19 -8.05 -12.50 -10.35
C THR A 19 -7.26 -11.21 -10.54
N ASP A 20 -7.63 -10.17 -9.80
CA ASP A 20 -7.17 -8.80 -10.05
C ASP A 20 -6.18 -8.37 -8.96
N ILE A 21 -5.06 -9.08 -8.85
CA ILE A 21 -4.02 -8.82 -7.84
C ILE A 21 -3.49 -7.39 -8.01
N GLY A 22 -3.52 -6.59 -6.94
CA GLY A 22 -3.11 -5.18 -6.95
C GLY A 22 -4.26 -4.20 -7.22
N ASN A 23 -5.44 -4.68 -7.61
CA ASN A 23 -6.62 -3.85 -7.80
C ASN A 23 -7.04 -3.17 -6.49
N MET A 24 -7.44 -1.91 -6.61
CA MET A 24 -8.01 -1.12 -5.52
C MET A 24 -9.51 -1.44 -5.40
N ASP A 25 -9.89 -2.27 -4.42
CA ASP A 25 -11.30 -2.52 -4.11
C ASP A 25 -11.93 -1.25 -3.51
N GLU A 26 -12.71 -0.53 -4.33
CA GLU A 26 -13.32 0.75 -3.94
C GLU A 26 -14.20 0.63 -2.71
N ALA A 27 -14.93 -0.47 -2.56
CA ALA A 27 -15.83 -0.66 -1.43
C ALA A 27 -15.03 -0.87 -0.13
N ALA A 28 -13.95 -1.64 -0.19
CA ALA A 28 -13.04 -1.83 0.94
C ALA A 28 -12.26 -0.55 1.30
N MET A 29 -11.83 0.21 0.30
CA MET A 29 -11.17 1.50 0.51
C MET A 29 -12.14 2.54 1.10
N GLN A 30 -13.35 2.65 0.55
CA GLN A 30 -14.37 3.56 1.07
C GLN A 30 -14.71 3.24 2.52
N GLN A 31 -14.87 1.94 2.84
CA GLN A 31 -15.04 1.51 4.22
C GLN A 31 -13.88 1.97 5.11
N THR A 32 -12.64 1.87 4.63
CA THR A 32 -11.46 2.31 5.38
C THR A 32 -11.45 3.83 5.59
N LEU A 33 -11.81 4.61 4.56
CA LEU A 33 -11.94 6.07 4.64
C LEU A 33 -13.03 6.50 5.63
N ASP A 34 -14.20 5.85 5.59
CA ASP A 34 -15.30 6.14 6.52
C ASP A 34 -14.90 5.85 7.98
N LEU A 35 -14.21 4.73 8.20
CA LEU A 35 -13.65 4.39 9.51
C LEU A 35 -12.58 5.39 9.94
N ALA A 36 -11.73 5.84 9.02
CA ALA A 36 -10.71 6.84 9.29
C ALA A 36 -11.34 8.16 9.75
N LYS A 37 -12.32 8.68 9.01
CA LYS A 37 -13.07 9.90 9.37
C LYS A 37 -13.73 9.82 10.74
N LYS A 38 -14.18 8.62 11.13
CA LYS A 38 -14.85 8.37 12.41
C LYS A 38 -13.90 8.24 13.59
N TYR A 39 -12.76 7.58 13.41
CA TYR A 39 -11.92 7.12 14.53
C TYR A 39 -10.54 7.76 14.61
N ILE A 40 -10.00 8.29 13.51
CA ILE A 40 -8.71 8.98 13.53
C ILE A 40 -8.91 10.35 14.17
N LYS A 41 -8.07 10.63 15.17
CA LYS A 41 -8.01 11.92 15.85
C LYS A 41 -6.67 12.55 15.53
N LEU A 42 -6.72 13.70 14.86
CA LEU A 42 -5.55 14.50 14.54
C LEU A 42 -5.52 15.70 15.48
N ASP A 43 -4.34 15.98 16.05
CA ASP A 43 -4.16 17.09 16.98
C ASP A 43 -4.19 18.45 16.25
N ASP A 44 -3.74 18.47 14.99
CA ASP A 44 -3.83 19.65 14.14
C ASP A 44 -5.25 19.83 13.59
N SER A 45 -5.84 21.01 13.85
CA SER A 45 -7.22 21.30 13.50
C SER A 45 -7.47 21.43 11.99
N ALA A 46 -6.47 21.87 11.21
CA ALA A 46 -6.61 21.98 9.76
C ALA A 46 -6.59 20.58 9.13
N ALA A 47 -5.68 19.72 9.58
CA ALA A 47 -5.62 18.33 9.17
C ALA A 47 -6.89 17.57 9.57
N ALA A 48 -7.40 17.79 10.78
CA ALA A 48 -8.66 17.20 11.23
C ALA A 48 -9.85 17.63 10.35
N ALA A 49 -9.90 18.89 9.91
CA ALA A 49 -10.92 19.38 9.00
C ALA A 49 -10.77 18.77 7.60
N LYS A 50 -9.54 18.70 7.08
CA LYS A 50 -9.23 18.09 5.78
C LYS A 50 -9.61 16.62 5.72
N LEU A 51 -9.33 15.86 6.78
CA LEU A 51 -9.73 14.45 6.89
C LEU A 51 -11.23 14.25 6.60
N GLN A 52 -12.08 15.14 7.09
CA GLN A 52 -13.53 15.01 6.89
C GLN A 52 -13.96 15.22 5.43
N THR A 53 -13.21 16.01 4.67
CA THR A 53 -13.49 16.32 3.26
C THR A 53 -12.81 15.38 2.28
N LEU A 54 -11.81 14.60 2.70
CA LEU A 54 -11.11 13.65 1.83
C LEU A 54 -12.08 12.69 1.13
N THR A 55 -11.80 12.42 -0.13
CA THR A 55 -12.42 11.43 -1.00
C THR A 55 -11.39 10.35 -1.34
N LEU A 56 -11.82 9.27 -2.02
CA LEU A 56 -10.87 8.25 -2.46
C LEU A 56 -9.87 8.79 -3.49
N ASP A 57 -10.31 9.68 -4.37
CA ASP A 57 -9.48 10.23 -5.44
C ASP A 57 -8.42 11.23 -4.90
N ASP A 58 -8.58 11.69 -3.66
CA ASP A 58 -7.54 12.48 -2.98
C ASP A 58 -6.36 11.62 -2.49
N ILE A 59 -6.54 10.30 -2.36
CA ILE A 59 -5.54 9.38 -1.79
C ILE A 59 -5.11 8.27 -2.74
N ARG A 60 -5.76 8.11 -3.91
CA ARG A 60 -5.45 7.05 -4.88
C ARG A 60 -5.51 7.56 -6.31
N ASP A 61 -4.79 6.88 -7.19
CA ASP A 61 -4.89 7.09 -8.64
C ASP A 61 -5.00 5.77 -9.38
N THR A 62 -6.18 5.53 -9.94
CA THR A 62 -6.50 4.30 -10.67
C THR A 62 -5.83 4.24 -12.03
N SER A 63 -5.31 5.34 -12.57
CA SER A 63 -4.64 5.36 -13.87
C SER A 63 -3.40 4.47 -13.89
N TYR A 64 -2.67 4.36 -12.77
CA TYR A 64 -1.53 3.45 -12.64
C TYR A 64 -1.95 1.98 -12.76
N TRP A 65 -3.09 1.62 -12.17
CA TRP A 65 -3.64 0.27 -12.28
C TRP A 65 -4.13 -0.04 -13.70
N GLU A 66 -4.85 0.90 -14.33
CA GLU A 66 -5.30 0.75 -15.71
C GLU A 66 -4.12 0.63 -16.68
N ALA A 67 -3.06 1.42 -16.48
CA ALA A 67 -1.82 1.31 -17.22
C ALA A 67 -1.15 -0.07 -17.03
N ALA A 68 -1.07 -0.55 -15.80
CA ALA A 68 -0.51 -1.87 -15.49
C ALA A 68 -1.30 -3.01 -16.16
N LYS A 69 -2.64 -2.95 -16.16
CA LYS A 69 -3.50 -3.94 -16.84
C LYS A 69 -3.36 -3.92 -18.35
N SER A 70 -3.05 -2.78 -18.95
CA SER A 70 -2.87 -2.67 -20.41
C SER A 70 -1.67 -3.47 -20.93
N GLY A 71 -0.70 -3.78 -20.06
CA GLY A 71 0.50 -4.56 -20.37
C GLY A 71 1.60 -3.79 -21.10
N ASP A 72 1.38 -2.52 -21.45
CA ASP A 72 2.40 -1.64 -22.03
C ASP A 72 2.93 -0.66 -20.99
N LEU A 73 3.90 -1.14 -20.20
CA LEU A 73 4.57 -0.34 -19.16
C LEU A 73 5.72 0.52 -19.72
N GLY A 74 6.02 0.42 -21.01
CA GLY A 74 7.11 1.15 -21.65
C GLY A 74 8.49 0.90 -21.01
N THR A 75 9.39 1.87 -21.14
CA THR A 75 10.69 1.87 -20.46
C THR A 75 10.58 2.66 -19.16
N PRO A 76 11.08 2.13 -18.01
CA PRO A 76 11.07 2.87 -16.76
C PRO A 76 11.78 4.22 -16.88
N GLU A 77 11.12 5.30 -16.45
CA GLU A 77 11.71 6.64 -16.36
C GLU A 77 12.86 6.70 -15.33
N LYS A 78 12.79 5.84 -14.31
CA LYS A 78 13.79 5.65 -13.27
C LYS A 78 14.02 4.16 -13.04
N LYS A 79 15.29 3.74 -13.10
CA LYS A 79 15.67 2.32 -12.95
C LYS A 79 16.02 1.94 -11.53
N ASP A 80 16.86 2.75 -10.87
CA ASP A 80 17.25 2.55 -9.49
C ASP A 80 16.17 3.09 -8.58
N ILE A 81 15.40 2.22 -7.93
CA ILE A 81 14.32 2.62 -7.03
C ILE A 81 14.50 2.03 -5.64
N LYS A 82 14.09 2.79 -4.63
CA LYS A 82 14.05 2.33 -3.24
C LYS A 82 12.62 2.15 -2.78
N ILE A 83 12.32 1.00 -2.19
CA ILE A 83 11.02 0.73 -1.56
C ILE A 83 11.21 0.43 -0.08
N GLN A 84 10.59 1.24 0.79
CA GLN A 84 10.59 1.01 2.22
C GLN A 84 9.40 0.15 2.65
N MET A 85 9.68 -0.99 3.25
CA MET A 85 8.66 -1.81 3.91
C MET A 85 8.13 -1.09 5.13
N LYS A 86 6.89 -1.36 5.53
CA LYS A 86 6.35 -0.78 6.76
C LYS A 86 7.10 -1.21 8.01
N TRP A 87 7.44 -2.48 8.05
CA TRP A 87 7.94 -3.14 9.25
C TRP A 87 9.15 -4.00 8.93
N LEU A 88 9.69 -4.62 9.96
CA LEU A 88 10.74 -5.63 9.82
C LEU A 88 10.25 -6.76 8.89
N PRO A 89 11.18 -7.44 8.18
CA PRO A 89 10.83 -8.53 7.27
C PRO A 89 9.98 -9.61 7.95
N GLN A 90 8.78 -9.83 7.41
CA GLN A 90 7.80 -10.81 7.85
C GLN A 90 7.13 -11.42 6.62
N SER A 91 6.37 -12.51 6.83
CA SER A 91 5.71 -13.25 5.74
C SER A 91 4.82 -12.36 4.86
N GLN A 92 4.18 -11.34 5.43
CA GLN A 92 3.35 -10.37 4.71
C GLN A 92 4.10 -9.58 3.62
N PHE A 93 5.43 -9.48 3.69
CA PHE A 93 6.26 -8.77 2.71
C PHE A 93 7.01 -9.71 1.76
N MET A 94 6.77 -11.03 1.85
CA MET A 94 7.54 -12.04 1.11
C MET A 94 7.55 -11.80 -0.41
N GLY A 95 6.45 -11.29 -0.98
CA GLY A 95 6.32 -11.02 -2.41
C GLY A 95 7.44 -10.13 -2.97
N TYR A 96 7.81 -9.07 -2.24
CA TYR A 96 8.88 -8.14 -2.65
C TYR A 96 10.25 -8.84 -2.71
N TYR A 97 10.58 -9.61 -1.68
CA TYR A 97 11.86 -10.32 -1.61
C TYR A 97 11.93 -11.48 -2.61
N VAL A 98 10.82 -12.17 -2.85
CA VAL A 98 10.74 -13.22 -3.87
C VAL A 98 10.89 -12.63 -5.27
N ALA A 99 10.28 -11.48 -5.55
CA ALA A 99 10.45 -10.78 -6.82
C ALA A 99 11.93 -10.41 -7.06
N ALA A 100 12.62 -9.88 -6.05
CA ALA A 100 14.06 -9.63 -6.11
C ALA A 100 14.86 -10.93 -6.33
N ALA A 101 14.62 -11.97 -5.53
CA ALA A 101 15.36 -13.23 -5.61
C ALA A 101 15.14 -14.01 -6.92
N LYS A 102 13.99 -13.81 -7.57
CA LYS A 102 13.64 -14.44 -8.85
C LYS A 102 14.03 -13.59 -10.06
N GLY A 103 14.54 -12.37 -9.87
CA GLY A 103 14.93 -11.47 -10.96
C GLY A 103 13.76 -10.77 -11.65
N TYR A 104 12.56 -10.76 -11.07
CA TYR A 104 11.38 -10.14 -11.69
C TYR A 104 11.52 -8.64 -11.88
N TYR A 105 12.27 -7.97 -11.00
CA TYR A 105 12.60 -6.56 -11.18
C TYR A 105 13.58 -6.33 -12.34
N ASP A 106 14.60 -7.19 -12.48
CA ASP A 106 15.58 -7.11 -13.56
C ASP A 106 14.92 -7.37 -14.93
N GLU A 107 13.97 -8.31 -14.99
CA GLU A 107 13.18 -8.63 -16.21
C GLU A 107 12.42 -7.41 -16.76
N VAL A 108 12.02 -6.48 -15.89
CA VAL A 108 11.35 -5.23 -16.26
C VAL A 108 12.29 -4.01 -16.22
N GLY A 109 13.60 -4.23 -16.09
CA GLY A 109 14.62 -3.18 -16.15
C GLY A 109 14.72 -2.29 -14.91
N LEU A 110 14.25 -2.77 -13.76
CA LEU A 110 14.30 -2.08 -12.47
C LEU A 110 15.40 -2.68 -11.57
N ASN A 111 16.18 -1.81 -10.93
CA ASN A 111 17.08 -2.17 -9.84
C ASN A 111 16.45 -1.71 -8.52
N VAL A 112 15.90 -2.65 -7.75
CA VAL A 112 15.08 -2.34 -6.57
C VAL A 112 15.86 -2.60 -5.28
N GLU A 113 16.08 -1.53 -4.51
CA GLU A 113 16.58 -1.62 -3.14
C GLU A 113 15.40 -1.71 -2.16
N ILE A 114 15.26 -2.86 -1.50
CA ILE A 114 14.25 -3.05 -0.45
C ILE A 114 14.82 -2.58 0.88
N VAL A 115 14.27 -1.49 1.40
CA VAL A 115 14.62 -0.91 2.70
C VAL A 115 13.70 -1.50 3.76
N SER A 116 14.28 -2.03 4.84
CA SER A 116 13.50 -2.52 5.98
C SER A 116 12.75 -1.37 6.67
N GLY A 117 11.52 -1.63 7.11
CA GLY A 117 10.80 -0.73 8.00
C GLY A 117 11.16 -0.92 9.47
N GLY A 118 10.33 -0.33 10.33
CA GLY A 118 10.45 -0.45 11.79
C GLY A 118 11.57 0.38 12.43
N GLY A 119 12.23 1.26 11.66
CA GLY A 119 13.17 2.25 12.18
C GLY A 119 12.50 3.56 12.60
N ASP A 120 13.31 4.57 12.91
CA ASP A 120 12.84 5.87 13.42
C ASP A 120 12.08 6.71 12.39
N ILE A 121 12.40 6.55 11.09
CA ILE A 121 11.73 7.25 10.00
C ILE A 121 10.70 6.31 9.38
N GLY A 122 9.42 6.65 9.52
CA GLY A 122 8.31 5.95 8.87
C GLY A 122 8.32 6.11 7.35
N GLU A 123 7.75 5.13 6.65
CA GLU A 123 7.74 5.06 5.19
C GLU A 123 7.08 6.26 4.52
N THR A 124 6.00 6.81 5.11
CA THR A 124 5.30 7.98 4.55
C THR A 124 6.20 9.22 4.57
N THR A 125 6.92 9.45 5.68
CA THR A 125 7.89 10.55 5.80
C THR A 125 9.08 10.34 4.88
N ALA A 126 9.55 9.10 4.73
CA ALA A 126 10.66 8.77 3.84
C ALA A 126 10.33 9.06 2.37
N VAL A 127 9.10 8.73 1.93
CA VAL A 127 8.61 9.06 0.57
C VAL A 127 8.44 10.57 0.42
N GLN A 128 7.78 11.24 1.36
CA GLN A 128 7.58 12.69 1.33
C GLN A 128 8.90 13.46 1.17
N ASN A 129 9.95 13.03 1.88
CA ASN A 129 11.26 13.67 1.84
C ASN A 129 12.12 13.22 0.65
N GLY A 130 11.65 12.29 -0.18
CA GLY A 130 12.40 11.75 -1.32
C GLY A 130 13.58 10.85 -0.94
N THR A 131 13.63 10.35 0.30
CA THR A 131 14.66 9.40 0.76
C THR A 131 14.45 8.02 0.13
N VAL A 132 13.19 7.66 -0.13
CA VAL A 132 12.79 6.46 -0.86
C VAL A 132 11.72 6.82 -1.89
N ASP A 133 11.58 5.99 -2.93
CA ASP A 133 10.63 6.22 -4.02
C ASP A 133 9.24 5.70 -3.68
N PHE A 134 9.18 4.56 -3.00
CA PHE A 134 7.94 3.90 -2.62
C PHE A 134 7.93 3.52 -1.14
N GLY A 135 6.75 3.55 -0.54
CA GLY A 135 6.51 3.11 0.82
C GLY A 135 5.34 2.12 0.87
N VAL A 136 5.53 0.98 1.53
CA VAL A 136 4.42 0.07 1.81
C VAL A 136 3.79 0.51 3.11
N THR A 137 2.54 1.00 3.05
CA THR A 137 1.81 1.45 4.24
C THR A 137 0.38 0.92 4.30
N TRP A 138 -0.36 1.34 5.31
CA TRP A 138 -1.78 1.07 5.47
C TRP A 138 -2.54 2.25 4.91
N VAL A 139 -3.66 2.01 4.24
CA VAL A 139 -4.51 3.09 3.71
C VAL A 139 -4.93 4.08 4.81
N SER A 140 -5.17 3.61 6.04
CA SER A 140 -5.44 4.51 7.19
C SER A 140 -4.28 5.44 7.55
N ASN A 141 -3.03 4.97 7.39
CA ASN A 141 -1.84 5.78 7.63
C ASN A 141 -1.66 6.80 6.51
N LEU A 142 -1.89 6.39 5.25
CA LEU A 142 -1.89 7.27 4.09
C LEU A 142 -2.92 8.40 4.25
N ILE A 143 -4.17 8.07 4.58
CA ILE A 143 -5.23 9.05 4.86
C ILE A 143 -4.81 10.06 5.94
N SER A 144 -4.16 9.60 7.02
CA SER A 144 -3.67 10.49 8.07
C SER A 144 -2.55 11.40 7.58
N ALA A 145 -1.61 10.86 6.79
CA ALA A 145 -0.51 11.59 6.19
C ALA A 145 -1.01 12.68 5.22
N ASP A 146 -1.94 12.36 4.33
CA ASP A 146 -2.44 13.33 3.35
C ASP A 146 -3.41 14.34 3.93
N SER A 147 -4.09 13.99 5.03
CA SER A 147 -4.77 14.98 5.87
C SER A 147 -3.80 16.05 6.38
N ALA A 148 -2.52 15.72 6.56
CA ALA A 148 -1.45 16.64 6.95
C ALA A 148 -0.63 17.17 5.75
N ASP A 149 -1.21 17.17 4.54
CA ASP A 149 -0.60 17.70 3.31
C ASP A 149 0.74 17.05 2.90
N MET A 150 0.92 15.76 3.20
CA MET A 150 2.12 15.03 2.76
C MET A 150 2.14 14.76 1.25
N GLY A 151 0.99 14.82 0.56
CA GLY A 151 0.93 14.75 -0.91
C GLY A 151 1.32 13.38 -1.47
N LEU A 152 0.97 12.32 -0.73
CA LEU A 152 1.22 10.93 -1.10
C LEU A 152 0.03 10.37 -1.91
N LEU A 153 0.24 9.23 -2.56
CA LEU A 153 -0.75 8.62 -3.43
C LEU A 153 -0.62 7.09 -3.39
N GLU A 154 -1.73 6.41 -3.24
CA GLU A 154 -1.81 4.96 -3.39
C GLU A 154 -1.82 4.60 -4.89
N VAL A 155 -0.83 3.80 -5.31
CA VAL A 155 -0.68 3.35 -6.71
C VAL A 155 -1.01 1.87 -6.91
N ALA A 156 -1.07 1.09 -5.82
CA ALA A 156 -1.42 -0.33 -5.85
C ALA A 156 -1.87 -0.82 -4.47
N GLN A 157 -2.85 -1.71 -4.44
CA GLN A 157 -3.37 -2.28 -3.21
C GLN A 157 -3.03 -3.77 -3.09
N ILE A 158 -2.04 -4.08 -2.24
CA ILE A 158 -1.57 -5.46 -2.02
C ILE A 158 -2.52 -6.25 -1.11
N PHE A 159 -3.08 -5.57 -0.10
CA PHE A 159 -4.08 -6.15 0.79
C PHE A 159 -5.44 -5.53 0.48
N GLN A 160 -6.38 -6.35 0.01
CA GLN A 160 -7.75 -5.91 -0.30
C GLN A 160 -8.48 -5.32 0.92
N ARG A 161 -8.10 -5.75 2.13
CA ARG A 161 -8.60 -5.17 3.38
C ARG A 161 -7.46 -5.02 4.38
N SER A 162 -7.60 -4.02 5.25
CA SER A 162 -6.71 -3.81 6.39
C SER A 162 -6.62 -5.07 7.27
N GLY A 163 -5.42 -5.61 7.44
CA GLY A 163 -5.12 -6.66 8.42
C GLY A 163 -5.04 -6.19 9.89
N LEU A 164 -5.42 -4.95 10.20
CA LEU A 164 -5.24 -4.34 11.52
C LEU A 164 -6.46 -4.72 12.32
N VAL A 165 -6.22 -5.50 13.36
CA VAL A 165 -7.25 -5.98 14.26
C VAL A 165 -6.91 -5.58 15.68
N LEU A 166 -7.92 -5.12 16.42
CA LEU A 166 -7.81 -4.88 17.86
C LEU A 166 -7.99 -6.20 18.60
N VAL A 167 -6.99 -6.57 19.39
CA VAL A 167 -7.02 -7.76 20.24
C VAL A 167 -6.87 -7.31 21.68
N TYR A 168 -7.75 -7.77 22.57
CA TYR A 168 -7.64 -7.53 24.00
C TYR A 168 -7.76 -8.86 24.76
N LYS A 169 -7.13 -8.92 25.93
CA LYS A 169 -7.29 -10.07 26.82
C LYS A 169 -8.69 -10.02 27.43
N LYS A 170 -9.44 -11.11 27.26
CA LYS A 170 -10.75 -11.30 27.92
C LYS A 170 -10.62 -11.27 29.44
#